data_AF-A0A534UH11-F1
#
_entry.id   AF-A0A534UH11-F1
#
_cell.length_a   1.000
_cell.length_b   1.000
_cell.length_c   1.000
_cell.angle_alpha   90.00
_cell.angle_beta   90.00
_cell.angle_gamma   90.00
#
_symmetry.space_group_name_H-M   'P 1'
#
loop_
_entity.id
_entity.type
_entity.pdbx_description
1 polymer ?
#
loop_
_entity_poly.entity_id
_entity_poly.type
_entity_poly.pdbx_seq_one_letter_code
_entity_poly.pdbx_strand_id
1 'polypeptide(L)'
;MVSDSDDIVGSQGVVTKNFGGLVLGEAEETGTPVTNPLFNDARQVTNRNTPMMINGVFLNRIFWDGRGSNLFNGVNPFGALDPTAKILAD
;
A
#
# COMPACT_ATOMS: atom_id res chain seq x y z
N MET A 1 8.52 -1.47 36.45
CA MET A 1 7.86 -2.32 35.43
C MET A 1 8.54 -2.04 34.10
N VAL A 2 9.11 -3.07 33.49
CA VAL A 2 9.63 -3.01 32.11
C VAL A 2 8.56 -3.68 31.26
N SER A 3 7.94 -2.93 30.36
CA SER A 3 7.06 -3.47 29.33
C SER A 3 7.84 -3.59 28.04
N ASP A 4 7.86 -4.78 27.46
CA ASP A 4 8.27 -5.00 26.08
C ASP A 4 6.98 -5.12 25.23
N SER A 5 7.00 -4.55 24.04
CA SER A 5 5.94 -4.70 23.04
C SER A 5 6.65 -5.10 21.76
N ASP A 6 6.41 -6.33 21.33
CA ASP A 6 6.87 -6.90 20.06
C ASP A 6 5.89 -6.60 18.92
N ASP A 7 4.96 -5.65 19.13
CA ASP A 7 3.90 -5.34 18.20
C ASP A 7 4.43 -4.65 16.93
N ILE A 8 4.09 -5.22 15.79
CA ILE A 8 4.39 -4.68 14.45
C ILE A 8 3.12 -3.97 13.94
N VAL A 9 3.19 -2.65 13.72
CA VAL A 9 2.06 -1.85 13.23
C VAL A 9 2.08 -1.79 11.70
N GLY A 10 1.18 -2.55 11.08
CA GLY A 10 0.94 -2.59 9.63
C GLY A 10 -0.19 -1.67 9.15
N SER A 11 -0.40 -1.61 7.83
CA SER A 11 -1.52 -0.84 7.28
C SER A 11 -2.83 -1.58 7.55
N GLN A 12 -3.94 -0.85 7.69
CA GLN A 12 -5.24 -1.50 7.85
C GLN A 12 -5.54 -2.37 6.62
N GLY A 13 -5.64 -3.68 6.85
CA GLY A 13 -5.89 -4.66 5.80
C GLY A 13 -7.33 -4.67 5.27
N VAL A 14 -7.56 -5.46 4.22
CA VAL A 14 -8.90 -5.68 3.63
C VAL A 14 -9.30 -7.15 3.75
N VAL A 15 -10.59 -7.43 3.94
CA VAL A 15 -11.13 -8.80 3.97
C VAL A 15 -11.18 -9.34 2.55
N THR A 16 -10.92 -10.64 2.37
CA THR A 16 -10.93 -11.27 1.05
C THR A 16 -12.35 -11.33 0.48
N LYS A 17 -12.51 -10.85 -0.75
CA LYS A 17 -13.76 -10.93 -1.52
C LYS A 17 -13.47 -11.38 -2.94
N ASN A 18 -14.36 -12.19 -3.52
CA ASN A 18 -14.39 -12.39 -4.97
C ASN A 18 -14.97 -11.14 -5.64
N PHE A 19 -14.29 -10.66 -6.68
CA PHE A 19 -14.75 -9.51 -7.44
C PHE A 19 -16.06 -9.82 -8.17
N GLY A 20 -17.09 -9.00 -7.92
CA GLY A 20 -18.43 -9.13 -8.50
C GLY A 20 -18.75 -8.09 -9.57
N GLY A 21 -17.93 -7.05 -9.73
CA GLY A 21 -18.10 -6.00 -10.74
C GLY A 21 -18.03 -4.59 -10.18
N LEU A 22 -18.05 -3.62 -11.10
CA LEU A 22 -18.15 -2.20 -10.79
C LEU A 22 -19.59 -1.74 -11.02
N VAL A 23 -20.14 -0.98 -10.07
CA VAL A 23 -21.41 -0.28 -10.24
C VAL A 23 -21.11 1.21 -10.34
N LEU A 24 -21.46 1.83 -11.46
CA LEU A 24 -21.21 3.25 -11.68
C LEU A 24 -21.95 4.09 -10.64
N GLY A 25 -21.23 5.01 -9.99
CA GLY A 25 -21.78 5.87 -8.94
C GLY A 25 -21.61 5.32 -7.52
N GLU A 26 -21.20 4.06 -7.38
CA GLU A 26 -20.84 3.48 -6.08
C GLU A 26 -19.36 3.71 -5.75
N ALA A 27 -19.07 3.89 -4.47
CA ALA A 27 -17.72 4.13 -3.98
C ALA A 27 -16.92 2.83 -3.73
N GLU A 28 -17.59 1.69 -3.63
CA GLU A 28 -16.98 0.37 -3.43
C GLU A 28 -17.38 -0.58 -4.56
N GLU A 29 -16.47 -1.48 -4.92
CA GLU A 29 -16.76 -2.56 -5.85
C GLU A 29 -17.69 -3.61 -5.20
N THR A 30 -18.55 -4.22 -6.01
CA THR A 30 -19.36 -5.35 -5.53
C THR A 30 -18.45 -6.55 -5.34
N GLY A 31 -18.60 -7.26 -4.22
CA GLY A 31 -17.87 -8.50 -4.00
C GLY A 31 -18.50 -9.41 -2.97
N THR A 32 -18.27 -10.72 -3.12
CA THR A 32 -18.74 -11.74 -2.17
C THR A 32 -17.60 -12.16 -1.25
N PRO A 33 -17.78 -12.17 0.09
CA PRO A 33 -16.73 -12.59 1.01
C PRO A 33 -16.28 -14.03 0.75
N VAL A 34 -14.98 -14.27 0.87
CA VAL A 34 -14.38 -15.61 0.77
C VAL A 34 -13.38 -15.78 1.91
N THR A 35 -13.35 -16.95 2.53
CA THR A 35 -12.35 -17.27 3.55
C THR A 35 -10.96 -17.35 2.92
N ASN A 36 -10.04 -16.54 3.44
CA ASN A 36 -8.65 -16.54 2.99
C ASN A 36 -7.90 -17.75 3.57
N PRO A 37 -7.08 -18.47 2.79
CA PRO A 37 -6.33 -19.62 3.31
C PRO A 37 -5.27 -19.25 4.36
N LEU A 38 -4.79 -18.01 4.36
CA LEU A 38 -3.77 -17.51 5.30
C LEU A 38 -4.39 -16.66 6.42
N PHE A 39 -5.39 -15.85 6.09
CA PHE A 39 -5.99 -14.88 7.02
C PHE A 39 -7.40 -15.26 7.53
N ASN A 40 -7.97 -16.39 7.09
CA ASN A 40 -9.37 -16.75 7.34
C ASN A 40 -10.32 -15.57 7.02
N ASP A 41 -11.16 -15.19 7.99
CA ASP A 41 -12.08 -14.05 7.89
C ASP A 41 -11.47 -12.73 8.38
N ALA A 42 -10.19 -12.74 8.79
CA ALA A 42 -9.48 -11.55 9.20
C ALA A 42 -9.01 -10.70 8.00
N ARG A 43 -8.67 -9.44 8.29
CA ARG A 43 -8.12 -8.49 7.31
C ARG A 43 -6.70 -8.90 6.91
N GLN A 44 -6.43 -8.90 5.61
CA GLN A 44 -5.11 -9.20 5.05
C GLN A 44 -4.16 -8.03 5.31
N VAL A 45 -3.10 -8.27 6.08
CA VAL A 45 -2.07 -7.26 6.39
C VAL A 45 -0.73 -7.65 5.76
N THR A 46 0.09 -6.67 5.41
CA THR A 46 1.43 -6.90 4.90
C THR A 46 2.42 -7.17 6.03
N ASN A 47 3.44 -8.01 5.79
CA ASN A 47 4.52 -8.30 6.74
C ASN A 47 5.55 -7.16 6.89
N ARG A 48 5.18 -5.90 6.65
CA ARG A 48 6.07 -4.75 6.80
C ARG A 48 5.36 -3.66 7.60
N ASN A 49 6.10 -3.06 8.53
CA ASN A 49 5.64 -1.91 9.28
C ASN A 49 5.29 -0.76 8.34
N THR A 50 4.16 -0.09 8.62
CA THR A 50 3.78 1.12 7.89
C THR A 50 4.76 2.23 8.23
N PRO A 51 5.30 2.95 7.22
CA PRO A 51 6.12 4.12 7.49
C PRO A 51 5.35 5.19 8.27
N MET A 52 6.07 5.98 9.07
CA MET A 52 5.49 7.12 9.79
C MET A 52 4.92 8.16 8.82
N MET A 53 3.63 8.50 8.99
CA MET A 53 2.99 9.58 8.22
C MET A 53 3.36 10.96 8.78
N ILE A 54 3.48 11.10 10.10
CA ILE A 54 3.85 12.36 10.74
C ILE A 54 5.29 12.70 10.34
N ASN A 55 5.51 13.93 9.86
CA ASN A 55 6.78 14.40 9.32
C ASN A 55 7.29 13.65 8.09
N GLY A 56 6.45 12.82 7.45
CA GLY A 56 6.82 12.08 6.24
C GLY A 56 7.22 12.97 5.05
N VAL A 57 6.72 14.20 5.01
CA VAL A 57 7.08 15.21 3.98
C VAL A 57 8.57 15.57 3.97
N PHE A 58 9.28 15.38 5.09
CA PHE A 58 10.71 15.65 5.18
C PHE A 58 11.58 14.47 4.70
N LEU A 59 10.97 13.33 4.41
CA LEU A 59 11.68 12.18 3.88
C LEU A 59 11.81 12.30 2.36
N ASN A 60 13.01 12.12 1.84
CA ASN A 60 13.23 12.04 0.38
C ASN A 60 12.49 10.84 -0.23
N ARG A 61 12.30 9.77 0.56
CA ARG A 61 11.64 8.54 0.16
C ARG A 61 10.88 7.97 1.34
N ILE A 62 9.65 7.54 1.09
CA ILE A 62 8.83 6.73 1.98
C ILE A 62 8.67 5.31 1.41
N PHE A 63 8.12 4.42 2.24
CA PHE A 63 8.04 2.98 2.02
C PHE A 63 9.39 2.26 2.02
N TRP A 64 9.40 1.04 2.55
CA TRP A 64 10.61 0.22 2.67
C TRP A 64 11.22 -0.19 1.32
N ASP A 65 10.46 -0.13 0.23
CA ASP A 65 10.89 -0.36 -1.14
C ASP A 65 11.11 0.95 -1.92
N GLY A 66 11.01 2.12 -1.28
CA GLY A 66 11.34 3.42 -1.87
C GLY A 66 10.34 3.93 -2.91
N ARG A 67 9.18 3.28 -3.08
CA ARG A 67 8.15 3.64 -4.07
C ARG A 67 7.31 4.88 -3.72
N GLY A 68 7.79 5.70 -2.78
CA GLY A 68 7.22 7.01 -2.48
C GLY A 68 8.32 8.05 -2.53
N SER A 69 8.84 8.30 -3.72
CA SER A 69 9.84 9.33 -3.96
C SER A 69 9.20 10.73 -3.86
N ASN A 70 9.95 11.69 -3.30
CA ASN A 70 9.56 13.11 -3.33
C ASN A 70 9.57 13.71 -4.75
N LEU A 71 10.20 13.02 -5.70
CA LEU A 71 10.25 13.38 -7.12
C LEU A 71 9.46 12.35 -7.93
N PHE A 72 8.47 12.83 -8.70
CA PHE A 72 7.79 12.02 -9.72
C PHE A 72 8.57 12.07 -11.04
N ASN A 73 8.80 10.92 -11.67
CA ASN A 73 9.56 10.81 -12.93
C ASN A 73 8.67 10.85 -14.19
N GLY A 74 7.36 11.07 -14.05
CA GLY A 74 6.42 11.09 -15.19
C GLY A 74 5.86 9.72 -15.58
N VAL A 75 6.36 8.62 -15.00
CA VAL A 75 6.00 7.25 -15.41
C VAL A 75 5.56 6.40 -14.21
N ASN A 76 6.27 6.48 -13.09
CA ASN A 76 6.04 5.63 -11.92
C ASN A 76 6.51 6.32 -10.62
N PRO A 77 6.25 5.74 -9.45
CA PRO A 77 6.46 6.44 -8.19
C PRO A 77 7.89 6.29 -7.63
N PHE A 78 8.83 5.68 -8.37
CA PHE A 78 10.22 5.49 -7.96
C PHE A 78 11.12 6.71 -8.21
N GLY A 79 10.63 7.71 -8.94
CA GLY A 79 11.41 8.91 -9.23
C GLY A 79 12.72 8.60 -9.94
N ALA A 80 13.83 9.16 -9.44
CA ALA A 80 15.17 9.00 -10.01
C ALA A 80 15.76 7.57 -9.88
N LEU A 81 15.08 6.65 -9.18
CA LEU A 81 15.52 5.25 -9.07
C LEU A 81 15.14 4.40 -10.28
N ASP A 82 14.26 4.89 -11.15
CA ASP A 82 14.03 4.26 -12.44
C ASP A 82 14.86 4.96 -13.53
N PRO A 83 16.04 4.43 -13.91
CA PRO A 83 16.87 5.02 -14.95
C PRO A 83 16.27 4.85 -16.36
N THR A 84 15.22 4.02 -16.50
CA THR A 84 14.56 3.73 -17.77
C THR A 84 13.28 4.52 -17.99
N ALA A 85 12.82 5.26 -16.96
CA ALA A 85 11.65 6.12 -17.03
C ALA A 85 11.84 7.21 -18.09
N LYS A 86 10.96 7.20 -19.08
CA LYS A 86 10.93 8.17 -20.18
C LYS A 86 9.49 8.47 -20.56
N ILE A 87 9.21 9.74 -20.82
CA ILE A 87 7.96 10.18 -21.45
C ILE A 87 8.19 10.13 -22.95
N LEU A 88 7.37 9.38 -23.67
CA LEU A 88 7.38 9.40 -25.14
C LEU A 88 6.48 10.57 -25.59
N ALA A 89 7.04 11.46 -26.41
CA ALA A 89 6.28 12.52 -27.06
C ALA A 89 6.12 12.15 -28.55
N ASP A 90 4.91 12.27 -29.06
CA ASP A 90 4.56 12.08 -30.47
C ASP A 90 4.89 13.32 -31.31
#